data_AF-A0AAW1WUC2-F1
#
_entry.id   AF-A0AAW1WUC2-F1
#
_cell.length_a   1.000
_cell.length_b   1.000
_cell.length_c   1.000
_cell.angle_alpha   90.00
_cell.angle_beta   90.00
_cell.angle_gamma   90.00
#
_symmetry.space_group_name_H-M   'P 1'
#
loop_
_entity.id
_entity.type
_entity.pdbx_description
1 polymer ?
#
loop_
_entity_poly.entity_id
_entity_poly.type
_entity_poly.pdbx_seq_one_letter_code
_entity_poly.pdbx_strand_id
1 'polypeptide(L)'
;MFIRDVMLVPDLDENLLSIGQLMEHGYHLHFGDTTCKIFEKGNPTQLMVEIEMRKNRSFPLSFNYSNELAMKMDVQEDSWLWHRRLGHLNFQSLKHLHQHDMVHGLPKIQEVNEVCEGCALGKQHRDSFPQGKP
;
A
#
# COMPACT_ATOMS: atom_id res chain seq x y z
N MET A 1 9.00 -3.74 8.61
CA MET A 1 9.95 -3.57 7.49
C MET A 1 9.23 -3.89 6.19
N PHE A 2 9.22 -2.96 5.24
CA PHE A 2 8.62 -3.16 3.91
C PHE A 2 9.69 -2.91 2.85
N ILE A 3 9.80 -3.83 1.89
CA ILE A 3 10.85 -3.86 0.87
C ILE A 3 10.16 -3.90 -0.49
N ARG A 4 10.54 -2.98 -1.37
CA ARG A 4 9.98 -2.83 -2.71
C ARG A 4 11.02 -3.32 -3.73
N ASP A 5 10.59 -3.56 -4.96
CA ASP A 5 11.48 -3.92 -6.07
C ASP A 5 12.35 -5.16 -5.79
N VAL A 6 11.70 -6.23 -5.30
CA VAL A 6 12.35 -7.51 -5.01
C VAL A 6 12.39 -8.41 -6.25
N MET A 7 13.48 -9.15 -6.41
CA MET A 7 13.63 -10.14 -7.48
C MET A 7 13.19 -11.52 -7.00
N LEU A 8 12.38 -12.21 -7.79
CA LEU A 8 12.01 -13.61 -7.54
C LEU A 8 12.96 -14.54 -8.30
N VAL A 9 13.60 -15.45 -7.56
CA VAL A 9 14.44 -16.52 -8.12
C VAL A 9 13.80 -17.86 -7.73
N PRO A 10 13.09 -18.55 -8.63
CA PRO A 10 12.29 -19.73 -8.30
C PRO A 10 13.07 -20.89 -7.68
N ASP A 11 14.34 -21.05 -8.09
CA ASP A 11 15.18 -22.18 -7.67
C ASP A 11 15.92 -21.92 -6.33
N LEU A 12 15.63 -20.81 -5.65
CA LEU A 12 16.27 -20.45 -4.39
C LEU A 12 15.31 -20.71 -3.22
N ASP A 13 15.72 -21.58 -2.31
CA ASP A 13 14.88 -21.99 -1.16
C ASP A 13 14.61 -20.86 -0.15
N GLU A 14 15.46 -19.84 -0.11
CA GLU A 14 15.43 -18.76 0.87
C GLU A 14 15.57 -17.38 0.22
N ASN A 15 14.88 -16.38 0.76
CA ASN A 15 14.99 -15.01 0.26
C ASN A 15 16.33 -14.39 0.66
N LEU A 16 17.05 -13.84 -0.32
CA LEU A 16 18.23 -13.02 -0.07
C LEU A 16 17.85 -11.56 0.05
N LEU A 17 18.38 -10.91 1.08
CA LEU A 17 18.13 -9.51 1.36
C LEU A 17 19.35 -8.66 1.01
N SER A 18 19.18 -7.74 0.06
CA SER A 18 20.25 -6.85 -0.38
C SER A 18 20.52 -5.74 0.64
N ILE A 19 21.75 -5.67 1.16
CA ILE A 19 22.19 -4.59 2.06
C ILE A 19 22.12 -3.23 1.34
N GLY A 20 22.58 -3.16 0.09
CA GLY A 20 22.56 -1.92 -0.69
C GLY A 20 21.14 -1.38 -0.85
N GLN A 21 20.18 -2.26 -1.13
CA GLN A 21 18.78 -1.87 -1.26
C GLN A 21 18.22 -1.32 0.05
N LEU A 22 18.59 -1.90 1.20
CA LEU A 22 18.18 -1.37 2.50
C LEU A 22 18.77 0.01 2.77
N MET A 23 20.03 0.24 2.41
CA MET A 23 20.67 1.54 2.54
C MET A 23 19.99 2.59 1.66
N GLU A 24 19.67 2.25 0.41
CA GLU A 24 18.93 3.13 -0.51
C GLU A 24 17.54 3.51 0.03
N HIS A 25 16.90 2.59 0.76
CA HIS A 25 15.61 2.82 1.40
C HIS A 25 15.70 3.48 2.79
N GLY A 26 16.92 3.89 3.19
CA GLY A 26 17.17 4.68 4.39
C GLY A 26 17.26 3.89 5.70
N TYR A 27 17.33 2.56 5.65
CA TYR A 27 17.58 1.76 6.85
C TYR A 27 19.05 1.86 7.25
N HIS A 28 19.31 1.87 8.56
CA HIS A 28 20.67 1.83 9.08
C HIS A 28 21.00 0.40 9.51
N LEU A 29 22.16 -0.10 9.08
CA LEU A 29 22.65 -1.41 9.45
C LEU A 29 23.93 -1.25 10.26
N HIS A 30 24.03 -1.97 11.37
CA HIS A 30 25.22 -2.05 12.19
C HIS A 30 25.64 -3.50 12.34
N PHE A 31 26.81 -3.83 11.80
CA PHE A 31 27.44 -5.13 11.95
C PHE A 31 28.54 -5.01 13.00
N GLY A 32 28.49 -5.83 14.05
CA GLY A 32 29.47 -5.82 15.13
C GLY A 32 29.47 -7.14 15.88
N ASP A 33 30.65 -7.55 16.35
CA ASP A 33 30.88 -8.84 17.02
C ASP A 33 30.44 -10.02 16.14
N THR A 34 29.21 -10.48 16.34
CA THR A 34 28.55 -11.55 15.59
C THR A 34 27.08 -11.23 15.32
N THR A 35 26.68 -9.97 15.43
CA THR A 35 25.30 -9.53 15.25
C THR A 35 25.16 -8.50 14.14
N CYS A 36 24.00 -8.55 13.48
CA CYS A 36 23.53 -7.52 12.58
C CYS A 36 22.32 -6.84 13.22
N LYS A 37 22.40 -5.53 13.41
CA LYS A 37 21.31 -4.69 13.90
C LYS A 37 20.76 -3.86 12.75
N ILE A 38 19.45 -3.89 12.54
CA ILE A 38 18.74 -3.08 11.55
C ILE A 38 17.89 -2.06 12.29
N PHE A 39 18.06 -0.78 11.99
CA PHE A 39 17.34 0.33 12.59
C PHE A 39 16.35 0.96 11.61
N GLU A 40 15.29 1.56 12.15
CA GLU A 40 14.21 2.21 11.40
C GLU A 40 14.74 3.38 10.55
N LYS A 41 14.16 3.55 9.36
CA LYS A 41 14.49 4.67 8.49
C LYS A 41 14.21 6.02 9.17
N GLY A 42 15.18 6.94 9.09
CA GLY A 42 15.07 8.27 9.70
C GLY A 42 15.18 8.30 11.22
N ASN A 43 15.29 7.15 11.90
CA ASN A 43 15.59 7.08 13.33
C ASN A 43 16.66 5.99 13.60
N PRO A 44 17.96 6.36 13.58
CA PRO A 44 19.07 5.41 13.76
C PRO A 44 19.16 4.84 15.19
N THR A 45 18.33 5.30 16.13
CA THR A 45 18.30 4.77 17.51
C THR A 45 17.20 3.73 17.72
N GLN A 46 16.21 3.65 16.82
CA GLN A 46 15.10 2.72 16.93
C GLN A 46 15.48 1.38 16.28
N LEU A 47 15.88 0.41 17.11
CA LEU A 47 16.19 -0.95 16.67
C LEU A 47 14.92 -1.67 16.22
N MET A 48 14.93 -2.18 14.99
CA MET A 48 13.85 -3.00 14.45
C MET A 48 14.12 -4.49 14.64
N VAL A 49 15.34 -4.91 14.31
CA VAL A 49 15.74 -6.32 14.35
C VAL A 49 17.19 -6.43 14.78
N GLU A 50 17.47 -7.41 15.63
CA GLU A 50 18.82 -7.89 15.93
C GLU A 50 18.92 -9.36 15.52
N ILE A 51 19.94 -9.68 14.71
CA ILE A 51 20.13 -11.00 14.08
C ILE A 51 21.50 -11.53 14.50
N GLU A 52 21.53 -12.73 15.06
CA GLU A 52 22.77 -13.42 15.39
C GLU A 52 23.32 -14.17 14.17
N MET A 53 24.63 -14.08 13.95
CA MET A 53 25.32 -14.76 12.86
C MET A 53 25.41 -16.26 13.14
N ARG A 54 25.00 -17.08 12.17
CA ARG A 54 25.20 -18.53 12.21
C ARG A 54 26.65 -18.89 11.90
N LYS A 55 27.03 -20.15 12.19
CA LYS A 55 28.38 -20.70 11.90
C LYS A 55 28.79 -20.58 10.43
N ASN A 56 27.83 -20.60 9.51
CA ASN A 56 28.06 -20.41 8.07
C ASN A 56 28.17 -18.94 7.65
N ARG A 57 28.31 -18.00 8.61
CA ARG A 57 28.42 -16.55 8.40
C ARG A 57 27.18 -15.90 7.79
N SER A 58 26.04 -16.59 7.82
CA SER A 58 24.75 -16.02 7.41
C SER A 58 24.05 -15.34 8.59
N PHE A 59 23.26 -14.32 8.28
CA PHE A 59 22.40 -13.60 9.21
C PHE A 59 20.93 -13.95 8.88
N PRO A 60 20.41 -15.08 9.38
CA PRO A 60 19.06 -15.53 9.08
C PRO A 60 18.03 -14.57 9.69
N LEU A 61 17.32 -13.85 8.84
CA LEU A 61 16.26 -12.95 9.27
C LEU A 61 14.94 -13.71 9.38
N SER A 62 14.46 -13.92 10.60
CA SER A 62 13.17 -14.54 10.89
C SER A 62 12.22 -13.50 11.46
N PHE A 63 11.15 -13.18 10.73
CA PHE A 63 10.06 -12.38 11.27
C PHE A 63 9.05 -13.31 11.94
N ASN A 64 8.95 -13.24 13.27
CA ASN A 64 7.81 -13.80 13.98
C ASN A 64 6.61 -12.91 13.69
N TYR A 65 5.87 -13.22 12.63
CA TYR A 65 4.57 -12.60 12.40
C TYR A 65 3.64 -13.06 13.51
N SER A 66 3.29 -12.18 14.44
CA SER A 66 2.09 -12.41 15.24
C SER A 66 0.91 -12.56 14.27
N ASN A 67 0.06 -13.55 14.48
CA ASN A 67 -1.14 -13.80 13.67
C ASN A 67 -2.15 -12.62 13.65
N GLU A 68 -1.82 -11.50 14.29
CA GLU A 68 -2.53 -10.23 14.18
C GLU A 68 -2.04 -9.47 12.94
N LEU A 69 -2.29 -10.07 11.77
CA LEU A 69 -2.31 -9.37 10.49
C LEU A 69 -3.49 -8.39 10.49
N ALA A 70 -3.39 -7.30 11.25
CA ALA A 70 -3.95 -6.06 10.75
C ALA A 70 -3.07 -5.68 9.56
N MET A 71 -3.43 -6.18 8.37
CA MET A 71 -2.90 -5.63 7.12
C MET A 71 -2.98 -4.12 7.25
N LYS A 72 -1.82 -3.45 7.41
CA LYS A 72 -1.75 -2.01 7.20
C LYS A 72 -1.92 -1.84 5.70
N MET A 73 -3.17 -1.86 5.29
CA MET A 73 -3.63 -1.54 3.96
C MET A 73 -3.24 -0.06 3.81
N ASP A 74 -2.09 0.20 3.20
CA ASP A 74 -1.73 1.54 2.72
C ASP A 74 -2.63 1.78 1.51
N VAL A 75 -3.92 2.01 1.78
CA VAL A 75 -4.93 2.28 0.75
C VAL A 75 -4.74 3.73 0.36
N GLN A 76 -3.77 3.97 -0.52
CA GLN A 76 -3.69 5.26 -1.22
C GLN A 76 -4.92 5.51 -2.10
N GLU A 77 -5.83 4.53 -2.24
CA GLU A 77 -7.04 4.59 -3.06
C GLU A 77 -8.37 4.56 -2.27
N ASP A 78 -8.45 5.16 -1.08
CA ASP A 78 -9.69 5.17 -0.29
C ASP A 78 -10.89 5.66 -1.12
N SER A 79 -10.74 6.75 -1.88
CA SER A 79 -11.80 7.31 -2.74
C SER A 79 -12.32 6.29 -3.76
N TRP A 80 -11.43 5.59 -4.48
CA TRP A 80 -11.79 4.62 -5.51
C TRP A 80 -12.40 3.33 -4.93
N LEU A 81 -11.95 2.92 -3.75
CA LEU A 81 -12.53 1.78 -3.04
C LEU A 81 -13.98 2.09 -2.62
N TRP A 82 -14.20 3.25 -1.99
CA TRP A 82 -15.53 3.65 -1.54
C TRP A 82 -16.48 3.99 -2.69
N HIS A 83 -15.96 4.51 -3.81
CA HIS A 83 -16.69 4.62 -5.08
C HIS A 83 -17.30 3.29 -5.51
N ARG A 84 -16.50 2.22 -5.54
CA ARG A 84 -16.96 0.87 -5.93
C ARG A 84 -17.92 0.28 -4.89
N ARG A 85 -17.61 0.38 -3.60
CA ARG A 85 -18.44 -0.17 -2.50
C ARG A 85 -19.84 0.42 -2.44
N LEU A 86 -20.00 1.70 -2.77
CA LEU A 86 -21.31 2.37 -2.81
C LEU A 86 -21.96 2.34 -4.20
N GLY A 87 -21.64 1.34 -5.02
CA GLY A 87 -22.32 1.12 -6.30
C GLY A 87 -21.98 2.19 -7.34
N HIS A 88 -20.69 2.54 -7.45
CA HIS A 88 -20.20 3.55 -8.38
C HIS A 88 -20.81 4.95 -8.14
N LEU A 89 -20.87 5.35 -6.87
CA LEU A 89 -21.31 6.68 -6.46
C LEU A 89 -20.31 7.74 -6.93
N ASN A 90 -20.77 8.90 -7.41
CA ASN A 90 -19.85 9.94 -7.88
C ASN A 90 -18.94 10.44 -6.73
N PHE A 91 -17.72 10.88 -7.04
CA PHE A 91 -16.73 11.30 -6.03
C PHE A 91 -17.14 12.54 -5.23
N GLN A 92 -17.91 13.45 -5.83
CA GLN A 92 -18.43 14.64 -5.13
C GLN A 92 -19.47 14.27 -4.07
N SER A 93 -20.33 13.30 -4.36
CA SER A 93 -21.31 12.75 -3.44
C SER A 93 -20.63 11.94 -2.34
N LEU A 94 -19.59 11.16 -2.65
CA LEU A 94 -18.75 10.53 -1.62
C LEU A 94 -18.15 11.56 -0.66
N LYS A 95 -17.59 12.66 -1.20
CA LYS A 95 -17.07 13.77 -0.41
C LYS A 95 -18.16 14.41 0.45
N HIS A 96 -19.35 14.61 -0.10
CA HIS A 96 -20.51 15.14 0.63
C HIS A 96 -20.93 14.21 1.78
N LEU A 97 -21.02 12.90 1.57
CA LEU A 97 -21.34 11.93 2.61
C LEU A 97 -20.36 11.98 3.78
N HIS A 98 -19.06 12.13 3.49
CA HIS A 98 -18.03 12.27 4.52
C HIS A 98 -18.15 13.62 5.24
N GLN A 99 -18.32 14.73 4.51
CA GLN A 99 -18.40 16.07 5.08
C GLN A 99 -19.61 16.28 6.01
N HIS A 100 -20.66 15.50 5.83
CA HIS A 100 -21.89 15.57 6.63
C HIS A 100 -22.05 14.37 7.58
N ASP A 101 -21.00 13.57 7.79
CA ASP A 101 -21.00 12.40 8.69
C ASP A 101 -22.18 11.44 8.46
N MET A 102 -22.62 11.29 7.20
CA MET A 102 -23.82 10.53 6.84
C MET A 102 -23.59 9.02 6.81
N VAL A 103 -22.31 8.58 6.82
CA VAL A 103 -21.92 7.16 6.75
C VAL A 103 -20.82 6.90 7.76
N HIS A 104 -21.09 6.02 8.72
CA HIS A 104 -20.09 5.59 9.70
C HIS A 104 -18.94 4.82 9.02
N GLY A 105 -17.70 5.20 9.35
CA GLY A 105 -16.50 4.53 8.85
C GLY A 105 -16.04 4.97 7.46
N LEU A 106 -16.68 5.98 6.85
CA LEU A 106 -16.23 6.56 5.59
C LEU A 106 -14.99 7.45 5.83
N PRO A 107 -13.81 7.12 5.27
CA PRO A 107 -12.60 7.92 5.42
C PRO A 107 -12.70 9.24 4.66
N LYS A 108 -11.73 10.12 4.88
CA LYS A 108 -11.65 11.38 4.15
C LYS A 108 -11.44 11.13 2.66
N ILE A 109 -12.42 11.51 1.86
CA ILE A 109 -12.40 11.36 0.40
C ILE A 109 -11.53 12.44 -0.23
N GLN A 110 -10.49 12.03 -0.96
CA GLN A 110 -9.65 12.91 -1.76
C GLN A 110 -10.36 13.29 -3.07
N GLU A 111 -10.04 14.46 -3.61
CA GLU A 111 -10.53 14.87 -4.93
C GLU A 111 -9.88 14.02 -6.02
N VAL A 112 -10.72 13.38 -6.83
CA VAL A 112 -10.32 12.54 -7.96
C VAL A 112 -10.79 13.24 -9.24
N ASN A 113 -9.85 13.59 -10.11
CA ASN A 113 -10.12 14.21 -11.41
C ASN A 113 -10.27 13.19 -12.56
N GLU A 114 -10.21 11.91 -12.24
CA GLU A 114 -10.33 10.81 -13.19
C GLU A 114 -11.80 10.38 -13.34
N VAL A 115 -12.12 9.86 -14.54
CA VAL A 115 -13.45 9.34 -14.85
C VAL A 115 -13.44 7.82 -14.78
N CYS A 116 -14.40 7.24 -14.05
CA CYS A 116 -14.64 5.80 -14.10
C CYS A 116 -15.29 5.43 -15.44
N GLU A 117 -14.60 4.64 -16.27
CA GLU A 117 -15.09 4.20 -17.58
C GLU A 117 -16.46 3.53 -17.50
N GLY A 118 -16.65 2.60 -16.54
CA GLY A 118 -17.94 1.93 -16.32
C GLY A 118 -19.06 2.90 -15.95
N CYS A 119 -18.76 3.96 -15.20
CA CYS A 119 -19.73 5.03 -14.93
C CYS A 119 -20.05 5.84 -16.18
N ALA A 120 -19.04 6.18 -16.98
CA ALA A 120 -19.24 6.95 -18.20
C ALA A 120 -20.16 6.19 -19.15
N LEU A 121 -19.84 4.92 -19.44
CA LEU A 121 -20.67 4.08 -20.32
C LEU A 121 -22.05 3.80 -19.74
N GLY A 122 -22.17 3.60 -18.42
CA GLY A 122 -23.43 3.26 -17.77
C GLY A 122 -24.35 4.44 -17.45
N LYS A 123 -23.81 5.65 -17.31
CA LYS A 123 -24.56 6.87 -16.91
C LYS A 123 -24.61 7.94 -18.00
N GLN A 124 -24.03 7.68 -19.18
CA GLN A 124 -24.15 8.58 -20.31
C GLN A 124 -25.61 8.75 -20.70
N HIS A 125 -26.06 10.00 -20.81
CA HIS A 125 -27.38 10.32 -21.33
C HIS A 125 -27.45 9.97 -22.82
N ARG A 126 -28.56 9.37 -23.25
CA ARG A 126 -28.81 9.09 -24.67
C ARG A 126 -29.11 10.39 -25.39
N ASP A 127 -28.49 10.65 -26.54
CA ASP A 127 -28.81 11.84 -27.32
C ASP A 127 -30.31 11.96 -27.59
N SER A 128 -30.79 13.22 -27.60
CA SER A 128 -32.17 13.53 -27.96
C SER A 128 -32.50 12.94 -29.33
N PHE A 129 -33.70 12.37 -29.46
CA PHE A 129 -34.16 11.88 -30.75
C PHE A 129 -34.14 13.01 -31.79
N PRO A 130 -33.72 12.73 -33.04
CA PRO A 130 -33.78 13.71 -34.11
C PRO A 130 -35.22 14.19 -34.27
N GLN A 131 -35.44 15.50 -34.23
CA GLN A 131 -36.73 16.06 -34.58
C GLN A 131 -36.92 15.90 -36.10
N GLY A 132 -37.98 15.21 -36.50
CA GLY A 132 -38.36 15.10 -37.90
C GLY A 132 -38.52 16.49 -38.50
N LYS A 133 -37.93 16.73 -39.68
CA LYS A 133 -38.17 17.97 -40.42
C LYS A 133 -39.65 17.97 -40.88
N PRO A 134 -40.32 19.14 -40.84
CA PRO A 134 -41.69 19.28 -41.31
C PRO A 134 -41.83 18.94 -42.80
#